data_AF-A0A0C2BK26-F1
#
_entry.id   AF-A0A0C2BK26-F1
#
_cell.length_a   1.000
_cell.length_b   1.000
_cell.length_c   1.000
_cell.angle_alpha   90.00
_cell.angle_beta   90.00
_cell.angle_gamma   90.00
#
_symmetry.space_group_name_H-M   'P 1'
#
loop_
_entity.id
_entity.type
_entity.pdbx_description
1 polymer ?
#
loop_
_entity_poly.entity_id
_entity_poly.type
_entity_poly.pdbx_seq_one_letter_code
_entity_poly.pdbx_strand_id
1 'polypeptide(L)'
;MRASAYVLRSENTQSIVPLDGHVPAPLGYKTQMLRIGPMCRYVEDIPLLLEVMAGDKAPSLHLSSPTDIKKCRIFYMFGIRLPLIRSLTDVMHDTLVKAVSHFENKFDMEGICLDLPYVKHHAGFYSASLEGNIPTSEKVLSLKGDAGKMNGFKELQKVIL
;
A
#
# COMPACT_ATOMS: atom_id res chain seq x y z
N MET A 1 22.57 -1.73 14.73
CA MET A 1 21.98 -0.38 14.59
C MET A 1 20.49 -0.60 14.30
N ARG A 2 19.61 -0.40 15.29
CA ARG A 2 18.16 -0.59 15.10
C ARG A 2 17.60 0.64 14.38
N ALA A 3 17.17 0.49 13.14
CA ALA A 3 16.51 1.56 12.41
C ALA A 3 15.07 1.67 12.92
N SER A 4 14.75 2.78 13.59
CA SER A 4 13.37 3.10 13.97
C SER A 4 12.72 3.87 12.82
N ALA A 5 11.70 3.29 12.19
CA ALA A 5 10.74 4.08 11.42
C ALA A 5 9.64 4.57 12.37
N TYR A 6 8.97 5.68 12.02
CA TYR A 6 7.91 6.25 12.87
C TYR A 6 6.77 5.25 13.11
N VAL A 7 6.33 4.54 12.06
CA VAL A 7 5.47 3.35 12.09
C VAL A 7 5.70 2.59 10.78
N LEU A 8 5.90 1.27 10.84
CA LEU A 8 5.90 0.37 9.69
C LEU A 8 4.55 -0.33 9.60
N ARG A 9 4.05 -0.51 8.38
CA ARG A 9 2.83 -1.24 8.09
C ARG A 9 3.15 -2.34 7.09
N SER A 10 2.79 -3.58 7.42
CA SER A 10 2.85 -4.70 6.50
C SER A 10 1.44 -5.00 5.99
N GLU A 11 1.27 -5.04 4.68
CA GLU A 11 0.06 -5.57 4.04
C GLU A 11 0.41 -6.94 3.47
N ASN A 12 -0.43 -7.94 3.73
CA ASN A 12 -0.14 -9.33 3.38
C ASN A 12 -0.80 -9.78 2.08
N THR A 13 -0.34 -10.93 1.60
CA THR A 13 -0.96 -11.66 0.49
C THR A 13 -2.41 -12.02 0.81
N GLN A 14 -3.20 -12.18 -0.24
CA GLN A 14 -4.60 -12.52 -0.14
C GLN A 14 -4.89 -13.68 0.81
N SER A 15 -5.92 -13.48 1.63
CA SER A 15 -6.52 -14.52 2.48
C SER A 15 -5.62 -15.06 3.59
N ILE A 16 -4.52 -14.39 3.92
CA ILE A 16 -3.61 -14.82 5.00
C ILE A 16 -4.19 -14.48 6.37
N VAL A 17 -4.47 -13.21 6.63
CA VAL A 17 -5.14 -12.77 7.86
C VAL A 17 -6.65 -12.80 7.64
N PRO A 18 -7.42 -13.51 8.48
CA PRO A 18 -8.88 -13.52 8.41
C PRO A 18 -9.46 -12.11 8.55
N LEU A 19 -10.50 -11.81 7.77
CA LEU A 19 -11.23 -10.54 7.86
C LEU A 19 -12.46 -10.63 8.78
N ASP A 20 -12.63 -11.76 9.48
CA ASP A 20 -13.76 -12.00 10.37
C ASP A 20 -13.76 -10.97 11.50
N GLY A 21 -14.91 -10.34 11.73
CA GLY A 21 -15.06 -9.26 12.70
C GLY A 21 -14.59 -7.88 12.21
N HIS A 22 -14.07 -7.74 10.97
CA HIS A 22 -13.80 -6.43 10.40
C HIS A 22 -15.10 -5.63 10.22
N VAL A 23 -15.10 -4.36 10.63
CA VAL A 23 -16.25 -3.46 10.48
C VAL A 23 -15.87 -2.27 9.58
N PRO A 24 -16.59 -2.02 8.48
CA PRO A 24 -17.72 -2.79 7.97
C PRO A 24 -17.30 -4.18 7.44
N ALA A 25 -18.21 -5.16 7.53
CA ALA A 25 -17.96 -6.48 6.99
C ALA A 25 -17.67 -6.38 5.47
N PRO A 26 -16.60 -7.01 4.96
CA PRO A 26 -16.31 -6.98 3.54
C PRO A 26 -17.36 -7.77 2.76
N LEU A 27 -17.92 -7.18 1.72
CA LEU A 27 -18.90 -7.80 0.82
C LEU A 27 -18.36 -7.85 -0.62
N GLY A 28 -18.77 -8.91 -1.34
CA GLY A 28 -18.28 -9.38 -2.64
C GLY A 28 -16.84 -8.98 -2.96
N TYR A 29 -16.58 -8.08 -3.92
CA TYR A 29 -15.20 -7.86 -4.39
C TYR A 29 -14.27 -7.25 -3.32
N LYS A 30 -14.80 -6.60 -2.28
CA LYS A 30 -13.99 -6.11 -1.15
C LYS A 30 -13.33 -7.25 -0.37
N THR A 31 -13.94 -8.44 -0.34
CA THR A 31 -13.30 -9.63 0.27
C THR A 31 -11.99 -10.01 -0.42
N GLN A 32 -11.86 -9.66 -1.71
CA GLN A 32 -10.68 -9.94 -2.51
C GLN A 32 -9.63 -8.84 -2.45
N MET A 33 -9.95 -7.63 -2.01
CA MET A 33 -8.99 -6.51 -1.98
C MET A 33 -8.64 -6.02 -0.58
N LEU A 34 -9.54 -6.15 0.39
CA LEU A 34 -9.29 -5.70 1.75
C LEU A 34 -8.20 -6.56 2.41
N ARG A 35 -7.21 -5.91 2.98
CA ARG A 35 -6.14 -6.52 3.77
C ARG A 35 -6.03 -5.84 5.12
N ILE A 36 -5.58 -6.62 6.09
CA ILE A 36 -5.27 -6.18 7.44
C ILE A 36 -3.91 -6.77 7.74
N GLY A 37 -3.03 -5.96 8.29
CA GLY A 37 -1.76 -6.43 8.78
C GLY A 37 -1.24 -5.59 9.95
N PRO A 38 -0.18 -6.09 10.61
CA PRO A 38 0.34 -5.46 11.79
C PRO A 38 1.01 -4.13 11.47
N MET A 39 0.94 -3.22 12.44
CA MET A 39 1.76 -2.02 12.47
C MET A 39 2.75 -2.10 13.64
N CYS A 40 4.03 -1.85 13.38
CA CYS A 40 5.09 -1.97 14.38
C CYS A 40 6.16 -0.88 14.20
N ARG A 41 7.05 -0.73 15.18
CA ARG A 41 8.18 0.24 15.11
C ARG A 41 9.41 -0.34 14.41
N TYR A 42 9.56 -1.66 14.45
CA TYR A 42 10.73 -2.39 13.97
C TYR A 42 10.31 -3.51 13.02
N VAL A 43 11.08 -3.71 11.94
CA VAL A 43 10.79 -4.74 10.93
C VAL A 43 10.82 -6.14 11.56
N GLU A 44 11.68 -6.34 12.54
CA GLU A 44 11.90 -7.61 13.24
C GLU A 44 10.66 -8.09 14.01
N ASP A 45 9.73 -7.18 14.33
CA ASP A 45 8.47 -7.52 15.00
C ASP A 45 7.41 -8.03 13.99
N ILE A 46 7.56 -7.73 12.69
CA ILE A 46 6.57 -8.07 11.66
C ILE A 46 6.36 -9.60 11.55
N PRO A 47 7.41 -10.44 11.46
CA PRO A 47 7.24 -11.88 11.33
C PRO A 47 6.43 -12.48 12.47
N LEU A 48 6.75 -12.11 13.72
CA LEU A 48 6.06 -12.62 14.91
C LEU A 48 4.58 -12.21 14.91
N LEU A 49 4.28 -10.94 14.66
CA LEU A 49 2.91 -10.44 14.66
C LEU A 49 2.09 -11.06 13.52
N LEU A 50 2.69 -11.20 12.34
CA LEU A 50 2.01 -11.79 11.19
C LEU A 50 1.78 -13.30 11.36
N GLU A 51 2.70 -14.02 12.00
CA GLU A 51 2.52 -15.43 12.37
C GLU A 51 1.32 -15.62 13.29
N VAL A 52 1.19 -14.77 14.33
CA VAL A 52 0.02 -14.79 15.22
C VAL A 52 -1.27 -14.44 14.47
N MET A 53 -1.26 -13.41 13.63
CA MET A 53 -2.46 -12.96 12.91
C MET A 53 -2.91 -13.93 11.80
N ALA A 54 -1.97 -14.66 11.18
CA ALA A 54 -2.26 -15.62 10.12
C ALA A 54 -2.81 -16.96 10.65
N GLY A 55 -2.59 -17.26 11.94
CA GLY A 55 -3.04 -18.50 12.57
C GLY A 55 -2.58 -19.73 11.79
N ASP A 56 -3.51 -20.63 11.46
CA ASP A 56 -3.23 -21.88 10.74
C ASP A 56 -2.60 -21.69 9.35
N LYS A 57 -2.71 -20.48 8.77
CA LYS A 57 -2.11 -20.15 7.47
C LYS A 57 -0.66 -19.68 7.58
N ALA A 58 -0.16 -19.39 8.79
CA ALA A 58 1.20 -18.89 9.00
C ALA A 58 2.30 -19.75 8.36
N PRO A 59 2.24 -21.11 8.38
CA PRO A 59 3.28 -21.94 7.75
C PRO A 59 3.45 -21.68 6.25
N SER A 60 2.40 -21.23 5.55
CA SER A 60 2.45 -20.95 4.10
C SER A 60 3.22 -19.68 3.74
N LEU A 61 3.50 -18.81 4.72
CA LEU A 61 4.17 -17.53 4.50
C LEU A 61 5.70 -17.63 4.51
N HIS A 62 6.25 -18.75 4.99
CA HIS A 62 7.70 -18.93 5.11
C HIS A 62 8.45 -17.77 5.80
N LEU A 63 7.83 -17.15 6.83
CA LEU A 63 8.34 -15.92 7.47
C LEU A 63 9.71 -16.07 8.13
N SER A 64 10.06 -17.27 8.59
CA SER A 64 11.35 -17.57 9.21
C SER A 64 12.40 -18.11 8.23
N SER A 65 12.04 -18.24 6.94
CA SER A 65 12.96 -18.76 5.95
C SER A 65 14.09 -17.76 5.66
N PRO A 66 15.37 -18.18 5.72
CA PRO A 66 16.47 -17.28 5.42
C PRO A 66 16.42 -16.88 3.94
N THR A 67 16.41 -15.59 3.66
CA THR A 67 16.46 -15.05 2.30
C THR A 67 17.85 -14.52 1.99
N ASP A 68 18.44 -14.97 0.89
CA ASP A 68 19.70 -14.44 0.39
C ASP A 68 19.48 -13.11 -0.33
N ILE A 69 19.76 -12.01 0.38
CA ILE A 69 19.54 -10.64 -0.09
C ILE A 69 20.34 -10.34 -1.37
N LYS A 70 21.47 -11.02 -1.60
CA LYS A 70 22.29 -10.82 -2.81
C LYS A 70 21.63 -11.31 -4.10
N LYS A 71 20.61 -12.16 -3.98
CA LYS A 71 19.80 -12.64 -5.12
C LYS A 71 18.61 -11.74 -5.41
N CYS A 72 18.36 -10.74 -4.56
CA CYS A 72 17.23 -9.84 -4.70
C CYS A 72 17.60 -8.61 -5.55
N ARG A 73 16.60 -8.05 -6.24
CA ARG A 73 16.71 -6.78 -6.97
C ARG A 73 15.71 -5.79 -6.40
N ILE A 74 16.05 -4.50 -6.44
CA ILE A 74 15.17 -3.43 -5.96
C ILE A 74 14.55 -2.75 -7.16
N PHE A 75 13.24 -2.85 -7.25
CA PHE A 75 12.43 -2.21 -8.28
C PHE A 75 11.76 -0.97 -7.69
N TYR A 76 12.01 0.20 -8.26
CA TYR A 76 11.49 1.46 -7.72
C TYR A 76 11.01 2.42 -8.80
N MET A 77 10.13 3.35 -8.44
CA MET A 77 9.53 4.34 -9.35
C MET A 77 9.35 5.67 -8.61
N PHE A 78 9.57 6.79 -9.30
CA PHE A 78 9.45 8.15 -8.74
C PHE A 78 8.01 8.69 -8.68
N GLY A 79 7.01 7.81 -8.74
CA GLY A 79 5.60 8.17 -8.71
C GLY A 79 4.89 7.97 -10.04
N ILE A 80 3.63 8.40 -10.09
CA ILE A 80 2.70 8.11 -11.19
C ILE A 80 2.46 9.41 -11.97
N ARG A 81 2.75 9.40 -13.28
CA ARG A 81 2.55 10.56 -14.15
C ARG A 81 1.08 10.74 -14.53
N LEU A 82 0.30 11.35 -13.64
CA LEU A 82 -1.11 11.68 -13.85
C LEU A 82 -1.38 13.15 -13.48
N PRO A 83 -2.20 13.90 -14.27
CA PRO A 83 -2.44 15.33 -14.02
C PRO A 83 -2.99 15.67 -12.63
N LEU A 84 -3.71 14.73 -12.00
CA LEU A 84 -4.34 14.90 -10.68
C LEU A 84 -3.51 14.32 -9.53
N ILE A 85 -2.38 13.65 -9.82
CA ILE A 85 -1.49 13.11 -8.79
C ILE A 85 -0.32 14.07 -8.64
N ARG A 86 -0.07 14.49 -7.41
CA ARG A 86 1.06 15.35 -7.08
C ARG A 86 2.36 14.58 -7.28
N SER A 87 3.31 15.19 -7.99
CA SER A 87 4.68 14.67 -8.10
C SER A 87 5.36 14.58 -6.73
N LEU A 88 6.39 13.73 -6.63
CA LEU A 88 7.25 13.69 -5.45
C LEU A 88 7.85 15.07 -5.18
N THR A 89 7.98 15.43 -3.90
CA THR A 89 8.80 16.57 -3.50
C THR A 89 10.28 16.19 -3.61
N ASP A 90 11.16 17.20 -3.73
CA ASP A 90 12.61 16.98 -3.82
C ASP A 90 13.12 16.13 -2.64
N VAL A 91 12.62 16.38 -1.43
CA VAL A 91 12.96 15.60 -0.24
C VAL A 91 12.57 14.13 -0.39
N MET A 92 11.40 13.82 -0.94
CA MET A 92 10.97 12.44 -1.15
C MET A 92 11.81 11.76 -2.23
N HIS A 93 12.08 12.48 -3.32
CA HIS A 93 12.94 12.01 -4.41
C HIS A 93 14.34 11.67 -3.89
N ASP A 94 15.00 12.60 -3.20
CA ASP A 94 16.36 12.43 -2.69
C ASP A 94 16.43 11.36 -1.61
N THR A 95 15.39 11.23 -0.78
CA THR A 95 15.31 10.16 0.22
C THR A 95 15.20 8.79 -0.44
N LEU A 96 14.40 8.67 -1.50
CA LEU A 96 14.29 7.43 -2.27
C LEU A 96 15.62 7.05 -2.93
N VAL A 97 16.27 8.01 -3.60
CA VAL A 97 17.60 7.80 -4.20
C VAL A 97 18.60 7.38 -3.14
N LYS A 98 18.63 8.07 -1.99
CA LYS A 98 19.52 7.72 -0.86
C LYS A 98 19.27 6.31 -0.33
N ALA A 99 18.01 5.88 -0.27
CA ALA A 99 17.66 4.52 0.14
C ALA A 99 18.16 3.49 -0.87
N VAL A 100 17.90 3.68 -2.17
CA VAL A 100 18.37 2.78 -3.24
C VAL A 100 19.90 2.69 -3.24
N SER A 101 20.59 3.84 -3.21
CA SER A 101 22.06 3.86 -3.16
C SER A 101 22.63 3.22 -1.91
N HIS A 102 21.91 3.23 -0.77
CA HIS A 102 22.35 2.48 0.41
C HIS A 102 22.35 0.97 0.14
N PHE A 103 21.33 0.47 -0.56
CA PHE A 103 21.25 -0.95 -0.91
C PHE A 103 22.30 -1.36 -1.95
N GLU A 104 22.50 -0.53 -2.98
CA GLU A 104 23.53 -0.76 -3.99
C GLU A 104 24.92 -0.81 -3.37
N ASN A 105 25.31 0.22 -2.61
CA ASN A 105 26.68 0.33 -2.10
C ASN A 105 27.00 -0.64 -0.96
N LYS A 106 26.02 -0.92 -0.08
CA LYS A 106 26.27 -1.72 1.13
C LYS A 106 25.99 -3.20 0.93
N PHE A 107 25.00 -3.55 0.10
CA PHE A 107 24.53 -4.91 -0.06
C PHE A 107 24.76 -5.46 -1.48
N ASP A 108 25.37 -4.68 -2.38
CA ASP A 108 25.68 -5.07 -3.77
C ASP A 108 24.42 -5.53 -4.53
N MET A 109 23.31 -4.84 -4.26
CA MET A 109 22.01 -5.11 -4.89
C MET A 109 21.81 -4.21 -6.11
N GLU A 110 21.16 -4.74 -7.14
CA GLU A 110 20.81 -3.95 -8.33
C GLU A 110 19.51 -3.14 -8.10
N GLY A 111 19.61 -1.81 -8.22
CA GLY A 111 18.46 -0.90 -8.29
C GLY A 111 17.98 -0.69 -9.72
N ILE A 112 16.71 -1.00 -10.00
CA ILE A 112 16.08 -0.85 -11.32
C ILE A 112 14.96 0.17 -11.21
N CYS A 113 15.18 1.34 -11.81
CA CYS A 113 14.15 2.35 -12.00
C CYS A 113 13.19 1.89 -13.10
N LEU A 114 11.90 1.86 -12.82
CA LEU A 114 10.86 1.38 -13.74
C LEU A 114 9.73 2.40 -13.88
N ASP A 115 9.03 2.28 -15.00
CA ASP A 115 7.81 3.03 -15.29
C ASP A 115 6.69 2.05 -15.64
N LEU A 116 5.58 2.10 -14.90
CA LEU A 116 4.44 1.21 -15.10
C LEU A 116 3.30 1.97 -15.78
N PRO A 117 3.19 1.92 -17.13
CA PRO A 117 2.23 2.74 -17.87
C PRO A 117 0.77 2.41 -17.55
N TYR A 118 0.50 1.20 -17.05
CA TYR A 118 -0.86 0.76 -16.71
C TYR A 118 -1.34 1.25 -15.34
N VAL A 119 -0.45 1.77 -14.47
CA VAL A 119 -0.84 2.30 -13.16
C VAL A 119 -1.78 3.50 -13.28
N LYS A 120 -1.81 4.16 -14.44
CA LYS A 120 -2.79 5.22 -14.74
C LYS A 120 -4.26 4.78 -14.62
N HIS A 121 -4.53 3.48 -14.75
CA HIS A 121 -5.89 2.92 -14.62
C HIS A 121 -6.27 2.54 -13.19
N HIS A 122 -5.37 2.73 -12.21
CA HIS A 122 -5.58 2.32 -10.81
C HIS A 122 -6.89 2.88 -10.21
N ALA A 123 -7.22 4.14 -10.49
CA ALA A 123 -8.45 4.75 -10.00
C ALA A 123 -9.72 4.04 -10.50
N GLY A 124 -9.71 3.53 -11.74
CA GLY A 124 -10.80 2.76 -12.31
C GLY A 124 -10.93 1.37 -11.70
N PHE A 125 -9.80 0.69 -11.46
CA PHE A 125 -9.80 -0.60 -10.78
C PHE A 125 -10.32 -0.47 -9.34
N TYR A 126 -9.87 0.55 -8.61
CA TYR A 126 -10.33 0.82 -7.25
C TYR A 126 -11.83 1.18 -7.22
N SER A 127 -12.31 2.04 -8.13
CA SER A 127 -13.73 2.42 -8.14
C SER A 127 -14.66 1.26 -8.49
N ALA A 128 -14.25 0.38 -9.41
CA ALA A 128 -14.96 -0.83 -9.77
C ALA A 128 -15.01 -1.86 -8.63
N SER A 129 -13.98 -1.88 -7.78
CA SER A 129 -13.92 -2.75 -6.59
C SER A 129 -14.90 -2.37 -5.49
N LEU A 130 -15.24 -1.08 -5.38
CA LEU A 130 -16.24 -0.62 -4.44
C LEU A 130 -17.63 -1.03 -4.96
N GLU A 131 -18.25 -2.02 -4.35
CA GLU A 131 -19.65 -2.39 -4.65
C GLU A 131 -20.62 -1.20 -4.50
N GLY A 132 -21.66 -1.19 -5.35
CA GLY A 132 -22.68 -0.14 -5.42
C GLY A 132 -22.52 0.71 -6.68
N ASN A 133 -23.60 0.80 -7.46
CA ASN A 133 -23.73 1.65 -8.66
C ASN A 133 -23.89 3.14 -8.28
N ILE A 134 -23.20 3.57 -7.22
CA ILE A 134 -23.19 4.96 -6.75
C ILE A 134 -21.99 5.68 -7.36
N PRO A 135 -22.16 6.94 -7.80
CA PRO A 135 -21.07 7.72 -8.39
C PRO A 135 -19.91 7.88 -7.39
N THR A 136 -18.67 7.87 -7.90
CA THR A 136 -17.44 7.93 -7.09
C THR A 136 -17.43 9.08 -6.08
N SER A 137 -18.06 10.22 -6.40
CA SER A 137 -18.19 11.38 -5.51
C SER A 137 -18.98 11.10 -4.22
N GLU A 138 -19.93 10.16 -4.24
CA GLU A 138 -20.70 9.75 -3.06
C GLU A 138 -19.95 8.67 -2.26
N LYS A 139 -19.17 7.80 -2.93
CA LYS A 139 -18.33 6.77 -2.28
C LYS A 139 -17.18 7.35 -1.45
N VAL A 140 -16.61 8.48 -1.87
CA VAL A 140 -15.44 9.10 -1.20
C VAL A 140 -15.83 9.80 0.10
N LEU A 141 -17.10 10.21 0.25
CA LEU A 141 -17.57 10.94 1.43
C LEU A 141 -17.96 10.04 2.61
N SER A 142 -18.31 8.78 2.36
CA SER A 142 -18.60 7.81 3.43
C SER A 142 -18.53 6.36 2.95
N LEU A 143 -18.11 5.46 3.84
CA LEU A 143 -18.16 4.00 3.63
C LEU A 143 -19.59 3.47 3.38
N LYS A 144 -20.63 4.21 3.81
CA LYS A 144 -22.05 3.93 3.56
C LYS A 144 -22.67 4.82 2.46
N GLY A 145 -21.94 5.80 1.93
CA GLY A 145 -22.47 6.78 0.96
C GLY A 145 -23.52 7.73 1.54
N ASP A 146 -23.65 7.82 2.85
CA ASP A 146 -24.66 8.61 3.58
C ASP A 146 -24.24 10.07 3.83
N ALA A 147 -22.99 10.43 3.57
CA ALA A 147 -22.45 11.78 3.78
C ALA A 147 -22.86 12.83 2.72
N GLY A 148 -23.86 12.54 1.89
CA GLY A 148 -24.42 13.46 0.90
C GLY A 148 -23.59 13.57 -0.40
N LYS A 149 -23.98 14.48 -1.29
CA LYS A 149 -23.32 14.68 -2.60
C LYS A 149 -22.16 15.67 -2.50
N MET A 150 -20.95 15.22 -2.87
CA MET A 150 -19.78 16.11 -3.00
C MET A 150 -19.91 16.98 -4.25
N ASN A 151 -19.86 18.30 -4.09
CA ASN A 151 -19.75 19.22 -5.23
C ASN A 151 -18.29 19.29 -5.70
N GLY A 152 -17.94 18.47 -6.69
CA GLY A 152 -16.56 18.36 -7.21
C GLY A 152 -15.92 19.70 -7.57
N PHE A 153 -16.66 20.65 -8.16
CA PHE A 153 -16.14 21.99 -8.49
C PHE A 153 -15.80 22.84 -7.26
N LYS A 154 -16.63 22.80 -6.21
CA LYS A 154 -16.38 23.57 -4.97
C LYS A 154 -15.19 23.00 -4.19
N GLU A 155 -15.01 21.68 -4.22
CA GLU A 155 -13.87 21.03 -3.58
C GLU A 155 -12.58 21.17 -4.40
N LEU A 156 -12.66 21.15 -5.73
CA LEU A 156 -11.50 21.36 -6.61
C LEU A 156 -10.86 22.74 -6.38
N GLN A 157 -11.68 23.77 -6.15
CA GLN A 157 -11.19 25.11 -5.80
C GLN A 157 -10.34 25.11 -4.53
N LYS A 158 -10.63 24.27 -3.53
CA LYS A 158 -9.83 24.16 -2.29
C LYS A 158 -8.50 23.42 -2.46
N VAL A 159 -8.35 22.65 -3.55
CA VAL A 159 -7.11 21.90 -3.85
C VAL A 159 -6.18 22.73 -4.74
N ILE A 160 -6.73 23.68 -5.50
CA ILE A 160 -6.00 24.56 -6.42
C ILE A 160 -5.55 25.86 -5.73
N LEU A 161 -6.29 26.35 -4.73
CA LEU A 161 -5.89 27.44 -3.83
C LEU A 161 -5.07 26.91 -2.64
#